data_AF-A0A4Y2V7G6-F1
#
_entry.id   AF-A0A4Y2V7G6-F1
#
_cell.length_a   1.000
_cell.length_b   1.000
_cell.length_c   1.000
_cell.angle_alpha   90.00
_cell.angle_beta   90.00
_cell.angle_gamma   90.00
#
_symmetry.space_group_name_H-M   'P 1'
#
loop_
_entity.id
_entity.type
_entity.pdbx_description
1 polymer ?
#
loop_
_entity_poly.entity_id
_entity_poly.type
_entity_poly.pdbx_seq_one_letter_code
_entity_poly.pdbx_strand_id
1 'polypeptide(L)'
;MIVLAFYATISPFLGSGPLWPDYDVIPSCKDNWWWNMLYINNFQALFFDQCMEWSWYLANDMQFYVISPLFLITLWRRPKVGYSLLGLFFCITFAWSFVLTYGNYIHGLGYNSDILYISDILCRNYRDVGFNNVSQKTGNHNSDLSDCSTRSRKPFSSFIIF
;
A
#
# COMPACT_ATOMS: atom_id res chain seq x y z
N MET A 1 17.20 -11.57 -10.53
CA MET A 1 18.29 -10.58 -10.80
C MET A 1 18.38 -10.16 -12.25
N ILE A 2 18.33 -11.08 -13.22
CA ILE A 2 18.27 -10.73 -14.66
C ILE A 2 17.06 -9.83 -14.98
N VAL A 3 15.89 -10.15 -14.41
CA VAL A 3 14.65 -9.35 -14.58
C VAL A 3 14.81 -7.92 -14.04
N LEU A 4 15.53 -7.75 -12.93
CA LEU A 4 15.74 -6.45 -12.31
C LEU A 4 16.66 -5.56 -13.14
N ALA A 5 17.73 -6.15 -13.70
CA ALA A 5 18.61 -5.48 -14.65
C ALA A 5 17.86 -5.10 -15.94
N PHE A 6 17.03 -6.00 -16.48
CA PHE A 6 16.19 -5.73 -17.64
C PHE A 6 15.19 -4.59 -17.36
N TYR A 7 14.53 -4.62 -16.21
CA TYR A 7 13.59 -3.58 -15.80
C TYR A 7 14.27 -2.22 -15.63
N ALA A 8 15.42 -2.16 -14.97
CA ALA A 8 16.13 -0.90 -14.74
C ALA A 8 16.78 -0.30 -16.00
N THR A 9 17.14 -1.12 -16.99
CA THR A 9 17.94 -0.66 -18.15
C THR A 9 17.20 -0.65 -19.47
N ILE A 10 16.30 -1.61 -19.72
CA ILE A 10 15.67 -1.81 -21.03
C ILE A 10 14.24 -1.26 -21.06
N SER A 11 13.52 -1.28 -19.92
CA SER A 11 12.18 -0.70 -19.79
C SER A 11 12.06 0.72 -20.37
N PRO A 12 12.93 1.70 -20.06
CA PRO A 12 12.77 3.07 -20.59
C PRO A 12 12.89 3.19 -22.13
N PHE A 13 13.40 2.17 -22.81
CA PHE A 13 13.54 2.16 -24.27
C PHE A 13 12.42 1.39 -24.98
N LEU A 14 11.54 0.71 -24.25
CA LEU A 14 10.55 -0.21 -24.83
C LEU A 14 9.24 0.47 -25.25
N GLY A 15 9.01 1.74 -24.91
CA GLY A 15 7.90 2.49 -25.47
C GLY A 15 7.56 3.78 -24.74
N SER A 16 6.80 4.63 -25.41
CA SER A 16 6.25 5.86 -24.87
C SER A 16 4.74 5.86 -25.14
N GLY A 17 3.94 5.73 -24.08
CA GLY A 17 2.48 5.69 -24.16
C GLY A 17 1.82 6.29 -22.91
N PRO A 18 0.52 6.62 -22.97
CA PRO A 18 -0.19 7.26 -21.84
C PRO A 18 -0.42 6.34 -20.63
N LEU A 19 -0.22 5.03 -20.79
CA LEU A 19 -0.23 4.03 -19.71
C LEU A 19 1.20 3.59 -19.32
N TRP A 20 2.23 4.11 -20.00
CA TRP A 20 3.60 3.83 -19.61
C TRP A 20 3.89 4.58 -18.31
N PRO A 21 4.49 3.91 -17.31
CA PRO A 21 4.82 4.55 -16.04
C PRO A 21 5.79 5.72 -16.29
N ASP A 22 5.46 6.88 -15.73
CA ASP A 22 6.36 8.02 -15.74
C ASP A 22 7.66 7.63 -15.01
N TYR A 23 8.79 7.95 -15.64
CA TYR A 23 10.12 7.43 -15.31
C TYR A 23 10.69 7.86 -13.94
N ASP A 24 9.87 8.46 -13.08
CA ASP A 24 10.17 8.79 -11.68
C ASP A 24 10.36 7.54 -10.80
N VAL A 25 10.08 6.33 -11.31
CA VAL A 25 10.37 5.04 -10.65
C VAL A 25 11.86 4.65 -10.73
N ILE A 26 12.61 5.22 -11.67
CA ILE A 26 14.03 4.93 -11.94
C ILE A 26 15.00 5.40 -10.84
N PRO A 27 14.87 6.59 -10.21
CA PRO A 27 15.78 7.00 -9.13
C PRO A 27 15.76 6.04 -7.95
N SER A 28 14.56 5.62 -7.48
CA SER A 28 14.43 4.67 -6.38
C SER A 28 15.02 3.29 -6.72
N CYS A 29 14.89 2.82 -7.97
CA CYS A 29 15.60 1.62 -8.43
C CYS A 29 17.13 1.76 -8.38
N LYS A 30 17.67 2.92 -8.75
CA LYS A 30 19.12 3.16 -8.80
C LYS A 30 19.76 3.22 -7.42
N ASP A 31 19.01 3.69 -6.42
CA ASP A 31 19.52 3.75 -5.04
C ASP A 31 19.22 2.45 -4.27
N ASN A 32 18.12 1.75 -4.59
CA ASN A 32 17.66 0.57 -3.85
C ASN A 32 17.79 -0.78 -4.58
N TRP A 33 18.51 -0.86 -5.71
CA TRP A 33 18.72 -2.14 -6.43
C TRP A 33 19.35 -3.22 -5.54
N TRP A 34 20.25 -2.83 -4.65
CA TRP A 34 20.99 -3.77 -3.79
C TRP A 34 20.10 -4.43 -2.74
N TRP A 35 19.06 -3.74 -2.24
CA TRP A 35 18.05 -4.32 -1.34
C TRP A 35 17.30 -5.48 -1.99
N ASN A 36 16.99 -5.33 -3.27
CA ASN A 36 16.33 -6.38 -4.05
C ASN A 36 17.30 -7.54 -4.36
N MET A 37 18.60 -7.27 -4.53
CA MET A 37 19.60 -8.32 -4.71
C MET A 37 19.81 -9.16 -3.45
N LEU A 38 19.81 -8.51 -2.29
CA LEU A 38 19.92 -9.18 -0.99
C LEU A 38 18.60 -9.82 -0.51
N TYR A 39 17.48 -9.63 -1.23
CA TYR A 39 16.15 -10.08 -0.82
C TYR A 39 15.72 -9.54 0.57
N ILE A 40 16.03 -8.28 0.85
CA ILE A 40 15.67 -7.57 2.09
C ILE A 40 14.61 -6.48 1.81
N ASN A 41 14.18 -6.33 0.56
CA ASN A 41 13.21 -5.33 0.13
C ASN A 41 11.80 -5.47 0.76
N ASN A 42 11.50 -6.56 1.49
CA ASN A 42 10.27 -6.71 2.29
C ASN A 42 10.20 -5.72 3.48
N PHE A 43 11.34 -5.24 3.98
CA PHE A 43 11.36 -4.31 5.12
C PHE A 43 11.14 -2.83 4.72
N GLN A 44 11.08 -2.53 3.42
CA GLN A 44 10.81 -1.17 2.96
C GLN A 44 9.33 -0.85 3.22
N ALA A 45 9.06 -0.05 4.24
CA ALA A 45 7.69 0.26 4.70
C ALA A 45 6.86 1.11 3.71
N LEU A 46 7.50 1.62 2.64
CA LEU A 46 6.89 2.49 1.65
C LEU A 46 6.85 1.77 0.31
N PHE A 47 5.64 1.40 -0.15
CA PHE A 47 5.38 0.86 -1.49
C PHE A 47 5.96 1.76 -2.61
N PHE A 48 6.06 3.06 -2.36
CA PHE A 48 6.55 4.05 -3.33
C PHE A 48 8.08 4.05 -3.54
N ASP A 49 8.86 3.48 -2.62
CA ASP A 49 10.34 3.42 -2.73
C ASP A 49 10.85 2.06 -3.24
N GLN A 50 9.93 1.17 -3.61
CA GLN A 50 10.26 -0.17 -4.11
C GLN A 50 10.47 -0.12 -5.63
N CYS A 51 11.62 -0.64 -6.07
CA CYS A 51 11.97 -0.72 -7.49
C CYS A 51 10.99 -1.57 -8.31
N MET A 52 10.53 -2.69 -7.74
CA MET A 52 9.51 -3.55 -8.32
C MET A 52 8.58 -3.98 -7.19
N GLU A 53 7.31 -3.60 -7.24
CA GLU A 53 6.36 -3.92 -6.16
C GLU A 53 6.29 -5.43 -5.92
N TRP A 54 6.16 -6.27 -6.94
CA TRP A 54 6.07 -7.73 -6.78
C TRP A 54 7.33 -8.40 -6.19
N SER A 55 8.48 -7.71 -6.11
CA SER A 55 9.70 -8.33 -5.59
C SER A 55 9.66 -8.56 -4.07
N TRP A 56 8.76 -7.91 -3.33
CA TRP A 56 8.61 -8.14 -1.89
C TRP A 56 8.24 -9.59 -1.58
N TYR A 57 7.38 -10.19 -2.42
CA TYR A 57 6.96 -11.59 -2.27
C TYR A 57 8.11 -12.56 -2.57
N LEU A 58 8.88 -12.28 -3.63
CA LEU A 58 10.03 -13.10 -3.99
C LEU A 58 11.11 -13.10 -2.88
N ALA A 59 11.29 -11.97 -2.20
CA ALA A 59 12.18 -11.87 -1.05
C ALA A 59 11.70 -12.68 0.15
N ASN A 60 10.39 -12.66 0.41
CA ASN A 60 9.76 -13.46 1.44
C ASN A 60 9.96 -14.97 1.22
N ASP A 61 9.80 -15.45 -0.01
CA ASP A 61 10.00 -16.86 -0.36
C ASP A 61 11.42 -17.34 -0.08
N MET A 62 12.43 -16.53 -0.40
CA MET A 62 13.83 -16.86 -0.13
C MET A 62 14.10 -16.97 1.38
N GLN A 63 13.50 -16.11 2.19
CA GLN A 63 13.62 -16.17 3.65
C GLN A 63 12.99 -17.46 4.20
N PHE A 64 11.81 -17.84 3.74
CA PHE A 64 11.21 -19.12 4.12
C PHE A 64 12.00 -20.32 3.65
N TYR A 65 12.62 -20.25 2.47
CA TYR A 65 13.51 -21.30 1.99
C TYR A 65 14.71 -21.51 2.91
N VAL A 66 15.31 -20.43 3.41
CA VAL A 66 16.44 -20.48 4.35
C VAL A 66 16.01 -20.99 5.74
N ILE A 67 14.83 -20.61 6.20
CA ILE A 67 14.31 -21.00 7.53
C ILE A 67 13.76 -22.45 7.52
N SER A 68 13.24 -22.93 6.40
CA SER A 68 12.67 -24.28 6.23
C SER A 68 13.53 -25.42 6.79
N PRO A 69 14.85 -25.56 6.48
CA PRO A 69 15.67 -26.63 7.03
C PRO A 69 15.78 -26.60 8.55
N LEU A 70 15.71 -25.42 9.18
CA LEU A 70 15.74 -25.29 10.64
C LEU A 70 14.52 -25.96 11.29
N PHE A 71 13.33 -25.75 10.71
CA PHE A 71 12.10 -26.42 11.15
C PHE A 71 12.15 -27.92 10.87
N LEU A 72 12.56 -28.32 9.66
CA LEU A 72 12.62 -29.72 9.25
C LEU A 72 13.60 -30.54 10.11
N ILE A 73 14.81 -30.04 10.34
CA ILE A 73 15.82 -30.72 11.17
C ILE A 73 15.35 -30.84 12.62
N THR A 74 14.75 -29.77 13.16
CA THR A 74 14.25 -29.78 14.55
C THR A 74 13.10 -30.75 14.73
N LEU A 75 12.19 -30.82 13.75
CA LEU A 75 11.08 -31.77 13.76
C LEU A 75 11.57 -33.22 13.66
N TRP A 76 12.58 -33.48 12.83
CA TRP A 76 13.16 -34.82 12.67
C TRP A 76 13.92 -35.30 13.91
N ARG A 77 14.72 -34.43 14.53
CA ARG A 77 15.56 -34.81 15.69
C ARG A 77 14.79 -34.79 17.02
N ARG A 78 13.85 -33.85 17.20
CA ARG A 78 13.11 -33.62 18.45
C ARG A 78 11.67 -33.18 18.15
N PRO A 79 10.75 -34.11 17.82
CA PRO A 79 9.41 -33.76 17.34
C PRO A 79 8.62 -32.88 18.32
N LYS A 80 8.74 -33.12 19.64
CA LYS A 80 8.07 -32.28 20.67
C LYS A 80 8.50 -30.81 20.61
N VAL A 81 9.79 -30.54 20.38
CA VAL A 81 10.33 -29.18 20.25
C VAL A 81 9.93 -28.59 18.90
N GLY A 82 9.96 -29.40 17.83
CA GLY A 82 9.50 -29.00 16.50
C GLY A 82 8.04 -28.52 16.50
N TYR A 83 7.12 -29.28 17.09
CA TYR A 83 5.72 -28.87 17.21
C TYR A 83 5.54 -27.61 18.05
N SER A 84 6.31 -27.44 19.12
CA SER A 84 6.28 -26.21 19.92
C SER A 84 6.74 -24.98 19.12
N LEU A 85 7.79 -25.11 18.32
CA LEU A 85 8.30 -24.03 17.46
C LEU A 85 7.31 -23.67 16.35
N LEU A 86 6.69 -24.66 15.72
CA LEU A 86 5.64 -24.45 14.72
C LEU A 86 4.43 -23.73 15.33
N GLY A 87 3.95 -24.19 16.49
CA GLY A 87 2.84 -23.54 17.19
C GLY A 87 3.15 -22.09 17.55
N LEU A 88 4.35 -21.83 18.06
CA LEU A 88 4.80 -20.46 18.36
C LEU A 88 4.84 -19.59 17.09
N PHE A 89 5.40 -20.11 16.00
CA PHE A 89 5.48 -19.39 14.73
C PHE A 89 4.08 -19.00 14.21
N PHE A 90 3.12 -19.93 14.25
CA PHE A 90 1.72 -19.61 13.91
C PHE A 90 1.13 -18.54 14.84
N CYS A 91 1.30 -18.66 16.16
CA CYS A 91 0.79 -17.64 17.08
C CYS A 91 1.38 -16.25 16.79
N ILE A 92 2.66 -16.17 16.43
CA ILE A 92 3.32 -14.92 16.07
C ILE A 92 2.72 -14.33 14.79
N THR A 93 2.51 -15.14 13.74
CA THR A 93 1.92 -14.63 12.49
C THR A 93 0.49 -14.15 12.70
N PHE A 94 -0.34 -14.90 13.43
CA PHE A 94 -1.69 -14.47 13.78
C PHE A 94 -1.71 -13.17 14.59
N ALA A 95 -0.84 -13.07 15.61
CA ALA A 95 -0.72 -11.85 16.41
C ALA A 95 -0.25 -10.65 15.57
N TRP A 96 0.71 -10.86 14.67
CA TRP A 96 1.22 -9.82 13.77
C TRP A 96 0.12 -9.31 12.84
N SER A 97 -0.63 -10.21 12.18
CA SER A 97 -1.77 -9.84 11.34
C SER A 97 -2.83 -9.08 12.12
N PHE A 98 -3.10 -9.48 13.36
CA PHE A 98 -4.05 -8.77 14.23
C PHE A 98 -3.57 -7.35 14.57
N VAL A 99 -2.31 -7.19 14.97
CA VAL A 99 -1.71 -5.89 15.30
C VAL A 99 -1.73 -4.96 14.08
N LEU A 100 -1.34 -5.46 12.91
CA LEU A 100 -1.39 -4.69 11.66
C LEU A 100 -2.81 -4.27 11.31
N THR A 101 -3.78 -5.17 11.41
CA THR A 101 -5.19 -4.86 11.11
C THR A 101 -5.73 -3.81 12.08
N TYR A 102 -5.41 -3.93 13.36
CA TYR A 102 -5.84 -2.98 14.39
C TYR A 102 -5.22 -1.60 14.19
N GLY A 103 -3.92 -1.53 13.88
CA GLY A 103 -3.23 -0.28 13.56
C GLY A 103 -3.82 0.40 12.32
N ASN A 104 -4.04 -0.34 11.24
CA ASN A 104 -4.66 0.19 10.03
C ASN A 104 -6.12 0.62 10.24
N TYR A 105 -6.88 -0.08 11.09
CA TYR A 105 -8.24 0.33 11.45
C TYR A 105 -8.25 1.68 12.19
N ILE A 106 -7.36 1.86 13.17
CA ILE A 106 -7.28 3.12 13.93
C ILE A 106 -6.78 4.27 13.04
N HIS A 107 -5.73 4.04 12.25
CA HIS A 107 -5.24 5.04 11.29
C HIS A 107 -6.28 5.36 10.20
N GLY A 108 -7.01 4.35 9.73
CA GLY A 108 -8.10 4.52 8.77
C GLY A 108 -9.28 5.30 9.33
N LEU A 109 -9.63 5.12 10.60
CA LEU A 109 -10.64 5.96 11.25
C LEU A 109 -10.17 7.42 11.37
N GLY A 110 -8.91 7.66 11.75
CA GLY A 110 -8.32 9.00 11.81
C GLY A 110 -8.31 9.72 10.46
N TYR A 111 -7.85 9.03 9.40
CA TYR A 111 -7.79 9.60 8.04
C TYR A 111 -9.18 9.88 7.46
N ASN A 112 -10.16 9.00 7.72
CA ASN A 112 -11.54 9.23 7.31
C ASN A 112 -12.17 10.42 8.03
N SER A 113 -11.91 10.59 9.33
CA SER A 113 -12.37 11.77 10.06
C SER A 113 -11.73 13.07 9.56
N ASP A 114 -10.45 13.06 9.22
CA ASP A 114 -9.74 14.24 8.69
C ASP A 114 -10.22 14.60 7.28
N ILE A 115 -10.46 13.62 6.39
CA ILE A 115 -11.03 13.86 5.06
C ILE A 115 -12.46 14.41 5.17
N LEU A 116 -13.30 13.84 6.02
CA LEU A 116 -14.67 14.34 6.24
C LEU A 116 -14.64 15.78 6.76
N TYR A 117 -13.77 16.07 7.71
CA TYR A 117 -13.60 17.43 8.27
C TYR A 117 -13.12 18.45 7.21
N ILE A 118 -12.13 18.08 6.38
CA ILE A 118 -11.65 18.95 5.29
C ILE A 118 -12.74 19.13 4.22
N SER A 119 -13.49 18.08 3.88
CA SER A 119 -14.60 18.18 2.93
C SER A 119 -15.72 19.10 3.42
N ASP A 120 -16.03 19.08 4.72
CA ASP A 120 -16.98 19.99 5.35
C ASP A 120 -16.48 21.44 5.36
N ILE A 121 -15.19 21.67 5.65
CA ILE A 121 -14.59 23.02 5.56
C ILE A 121 -14.62 23.53 4.13
N LEU A 122 -14.24 22.72 3.15
CA LEU A 122 -14.25 23.10 1.73
C LEU A 122 -15.66 23.37 1.21
N CYS A 123 -16.65 22.53 1.53
CA CYS A 123 -18.04 22.76 1.12
C CYS A 123 -18.63 24.00 1.84
N ARG A 124 -18.15 24.35 3.06
CA ARG A 124 -18.51 25.61 3.77
C ARG A 124 -17.85 26.84 3.12
N ASN A 125 -16.54 26.80 2.85
CA ASN A 125 -15.83 27.87 2.14
C ASN A 125 -16.40 28.11 0.74
N TYR A 126 -16.72 27.04 0.01
CA TYR A 126 -17.34 27.14 -1.31
C TYR A 126 -18.76 27.71 -1.25
N ARG A 127 -19.54 27.38 -0.20
CA ARG A 127 -20.84 28.00 0.07
C ARG A 127 -20.71 29.49 0.35
N ASP A 128 -19.72 29.92 1.15
CA ASP A 128 -19.53 31.34 1.49
C ASP A 128 -19.05 32.15 0.28
N VAL A 129 -18.14 31.60 -0.54
CA VAL A 129 -17.75 32.18 -1.83
C VAL A 129 -18.93 32.20 -2.81
N GLY A 130 -19.73 31.14 -2.85
CA GLY A 130 -20.98 31.06 -3.62
C GLY A 130 -22.01 32.10 -3.18
N PHE A 131 -22.19 32.34 -1.88
CA PHE A 131 -23.09 33.37 -1.34
C PHE A 131 -22.62 34.79 -1.65
N ASN A 132 -21.31 35.04 -1.60
CA ASN A 132 -20.72 36.32 -1.99
C ASN A 132 -20.93 36.60 -3.49
N ASN A 133 -20.87 35.56 -4.34
CA ASN A 133 -21.12 35.67 -5.78
C ASN A 133 -22.62 35.67 -6.15
N VAL A 134 -23.48 35.04 -5.34
CA VAL A 134 -24.95 35.01 -5.53
C VAL A 134 -25.62 36.29 -5.06
N SER A 135 -25.07 37.01 -4.07
CA SER A 135 -25.55 38.35 -3.71
C SER A 135 -25.40 39.38 -4.85
N GLN A 136 -24.60 39.09 -5.89
CA GLN A 136 -24.54 39.90 -7.11
C GLN A 136 -25.53 39.47 -8.22
N LYS A 137 -26.12 38.27 -8.15
CA LYS A 137 -26.99 37.70 -9.19
C LYS A 137 -28.28 37.14 -8.59
N THR A 138 -29.17 38.00 -8.11
CA THR A 138 -30.59 37.64 -7.99
C THR A 138 -31.20 37.56 -9.39
N GLY A 139 -31.36 36.33 -9.89
CA GLY A 139 -31.96 36.08 -11.20
C GLY A 139 -32.06 34.59 -11.55
N ASN A 140 -32.74 33.82 -10.71
CA ASN A 140 -33.48 32.61 -11.09
C ASN A 140 -32.70 31.43 -11.69
N HIS A 141 -32.19 30.51 -10.86
CA HIS A 141 -32.16 29.06 -11.14
C HIS A 141 -31.77 28.26 -9.89
N ASN A 142 -32.78 27.69 -9.22
CA ASN A 142 -32.62 26.80 -8.07
C ASN A 142 -32.56 25.35 -8.55
N SER A 143 -31.37 24.81 -8.85
CA SER A 143 -31.25 23.35 -9.09
C SER A 143 -29.87 22.72 -8.83
N ASP A 144 -28.78 23.48 -8.66
CA ASP A 144 -27.43 22.87 -8.68
C ASP A 144 -26.75 22.71 -7.30
N LEU A 145 -27.49 22.86 -6.20
CA LEU A 145 -26.94 22.85 -4.83
C LEU A 145 -27.01 21.49 -4.10
N SER A 146 -27.54 20.44 -4.72
CA SER A 146 -27.66 19.11 -4.12
C SER A 146 -26.47 18.17 -4.36
N ASP A 147 -25.43 18.60 -5.08
CA ASP A 147 -24.39 17.69 -5.62
C ASP A 147 -23.10 17.57 -4.78
N CYS A 148 -23.10 17.99 -3.49
CA CYS A 148 -21.96 17.73 -2.57
C CYS A 148 -22.03 16.31 -1.96
N SER A 149 -23.07 15.49 -2.24
CA SER A 149 -23.33 14.20 -1.58
C SER A 149 -23.01 12.95 -2.41
N THR A 150 -22.85 13.07 -3.73
CA THR A 150 -23.06 11.93 -4.66
C THR A 150 -21.79 11.21 -5.13
N ARG A 151 -20.59 11.63 -4.69
CA ARG A 151 -19.31 11.03 -5.16
C ARG A 151 -18.42 10.48 -4.04
N SER A 152 -19.00 9.78 -3.06
CA SER A 152 -18.23 9.01 -2.05
C SER A 152 -18.80 7.61 -1.77
N ARG A 153 -19.22 6.88 -2.82
CA ARG A 153 -19.40 5.43 -2.69
C ARG A 153 -18.46 4.69 -3.63
N LYS A 154 -17.36 4.18 -3.06
CA LYS A 154 -16.89 2.78 -3.13
C LYS A 154 -15.51 2.67 -2.47
N PRO A 155 -15.36 2.05 -1.29
CA PRO A 155 -14.09 1.44 -0.90
C PRO A 155 -14.03 0.07 -1.58
N PHE A 156 -13.27 -0.05 -2.66
CA PHE A 156 -13.01 -1.33 -3.29
C PHE A 156 -11.87 -2.02 -2.53
N SER A 157 -12.25 -3.04 -1.77
CA SER A 157 -11.48 -4.23 -1.42
C SER A 157 -10.19 -4.04 -0.61
N SER A 158 -10.29 -4.38 0.67
CA SER A 158 -9.18 -4.96 1.43
C SER A 158 -8.55 -6.11 0.64
N PHE A 159 -7.36 -5.88 0.08
CA PHE A 159 -6.47 -6.95 -0.33
C PHE A 159 -5.97 -7.61 0.96
N ILE A 160 -6.63 -8.71 1.34
CA ILE A 160 -6.06 -9.72 2.23
C ILE A 160 -4.83 -10.26 1.48
N ILE A 161 -3.64 -9.94 1.97
CA ILE A 161 -2.39 -10.52 1.48
C ILE A 161 -1.98 -11.60 2.49
N PHE A 162 -2.12 -12.84 2.05
CA PHE A 162 -1.32 -13.98 2.50
C PHE A 162 0.02 -13.96 1.76
#